data_AF-A0A820GC91-F1
#
_entry.id   AF-A0A820GC91-F1
#
_cell.length_a   1.000
_cell.length_b   1.000
_cell.length_c   1.000
_cell.angle_alpha   90.00
_cell.angle_beta   90.00
_cell.angle_gamma   90.00
#
_symmetry.space_group_name_H-M   'P 1'
#
loop_
_entity.id
_entity.type
_entity.pdbx_description
1 polymer ?
#
loop_
_entity_poly.entity_id
_entity_poly.type
_entity_poly.pdbx_seq_one_letter_code
_entity_poly.pdbx_strand_id
1 'polypeptide(L)'
;DVGIFRRQPFSHKSSRNFPPVQSSIPIYKQTQNGIIKIEKISTIKHHNDPRLWLCNKGFVILVGKNETEQCLCPESYYGDQCQYQNQRVSLTIRLRQENLNKLNVIGIIIRLVDHTGFVHSYEQITYKSVINCNTKYNMHLLYQNRPKDMTKNYTIYIDAYYKINLIYLTSWIFPVKFLFMPVNRMSVQLKIPTKQNCHLLCSDKYLKSLTNDNTQSCRCSNRMNSISTLQNRCNCALDSICVGFKENRSICLCRLNKTGPQCYLNSICQMKNICMNNGICVPHDSRQSLNNFACVCPNGFSGELCEKTDVRIDISFSNVETPQSLLVHFINVVSHRDSSDKTEPIQVTMFKKILFNQKTITFNMSLPFHLVFVEFEHMYYLIVLQHYYTSSAVISTQISPSQRCPHIQEVLDEVKVEYPHLRRVKYYHTICQHRSDLTCFHDNYIFMCLCTEERHANCFHFNFNM
;
A
#
# COMPACT_ATOMS: atom_id res chain seq x y z
N ASP A 1 8.62 1.72 -48.35
CA ASP A 1 7.91 2.92 -47.89
C ASP A 1 8.17 3.23 -46.44
N VAL A 2 8.68 4.46 -46.23
CA VAL A 2 9.16 5.00 -44.96
C VAL A 2 7.96 5.42 -44.10
N GLY A 3 7.72 4.71 -43.01
CA GLY A 3 6.71 5.06 -42.01
C GLY A 3 7.17 6.22 -41.13
N ILE A 4 6.70 7.42 -41.47
CA ILE A 4 6.97 8.68 -40.76
C ILE A 4 6.42 8.61 -39.33
N PHE A 5 7.31 8.54 -38.33
CA PHE A 5 6.98 8.78 -36.93
C PHE A 5 6.62 10.27 -36.74
N ARG A 6 5.33 10.58 -36.63
CA ARG A 6 4.86 11.90 -36.19
C ARG A 6 5.32 12.15 -34.76
N ARG A 7 6.24 13.09 -34.58
CA ARG A 7 6.55 13.72 -33.29
C ARG A 7 5.26 14.35 -32.75
N GLN A 8 4.73 13.83 -31.64
CA GLN A 8 3.75 14.57 -30.86
C GLN A 8 4.48 15.70 -30.11
N PRO A 9 4.13 16.98 -30.33
CA PRO A 9 4.69 18.06 -29.54
C PRO A 9 4.15 17.98 -28.12
N PHE A 10 5.04 18.13 -27.14
CA PHE A 10 4.69 18.32 -25.73
C PHE A 10 3.75 19.52 -25.60
N SER A 11 2.48 19.27 -25.32
CA SER A 11 1.51 20.31 -24.98
C SER A 11 1.72 20.78 -23.55
N HIS A 12 1.98 22.07 -23.37
CA HIS A 12 2.07 22.75 -22.06
C HIS A 12 0.80 22.62 -21.19
N LYS A 13 -0.31 22.08 -21.72
CA LYS A 13 -1.60 22.00 -21.00
C LYS A 13 -1.73 20.79 -20.06
N SER A 14 -0.86 19.78 -20.11
CA SER A 14 -0.99 18.56 -19.27
C SER A 14 -0.55 18.72 -17.81
N SER A 15 0.00 19.88 -17.42
CA SER A 15 0.45 20.12 -16.04
C SER A 15 -0.61 20.76 -15.11
N ARG A 16 -1.84 20.99 -15.61
CA ARG A 16 -2.88 21.74 -14.87
C ARG A 16 -3.71 20.95 -13.88
N ASN A 17 -3.64 19.62 -13.82
CA ASN A 17 -4.46 18.82 -12.92
C ASN A 17 -3.59 18.00 -11.95
N PHE A 18 -3.09 18.67 -10.90
CA PHE A 18 -2.81 18.00 -9.63
C PHE A 18 -4.01 18.24 -8.71
N PRO A 19 -4.56 17.22 -8.03
CA PRO A 19 -5.67 17.41 -7.11
C PRO A 19 -5.20 18.28 -5.92
N PRO A 20 -6.06 19.15 -5.38
CA PRO A 20 -5.71 19.98 -4.23
C PRO A 20 -5.57 19.09 -2.99
N VAL A 21 -4.45 19.25 -2.29
CA VAL A 21 -4.30 18.74 -0.92
C VAL A 21 -5.12 19.67 -0.02
N GLN A 22 -6.29 19.22 0.43
CA GLN A 22 -7.01 19.89 1.51
C GLN A 22 -6.25 19.67 2.81
N SER A 23 -5.46 20.66 3.24
CA SER A 23 -4.95 20.75 4.61
C SER A 23 -5.60 21.95 5.30
N SER A 24 -6.58 21.66 6.16
CA SER A 24 -7.02 22.58 7.20
C SER A 24 -5.97 22.58 8.32
N ILE A 25 -5.20 23.66 8.43
CA ILE A 25 -4.27 23.87 9.54
C ILE A 25 -5.04 24.64 10.64
N PRO A 26 -5.09 24.17 11.90
CA PRO A 26 -5.70 24.91 12.99
C PRO A 26 -4.81 26.10 13.39
N ILE A 27 -5.44 27.26 13.56
CA ILE A 27 -4.81 28.52 13.96
C ILE A 27 -4.51 28.45 15.47
N TYR A 28 -3.23 28.43 15.84
CA TYR A 28 -2.81 28.74 17.21
C TYR A 28 -2.14 30.12 17.24
N LYS A 29 -2.70 31.01 18.07
CA LYS A 29 -2.07 32.28 18.47
C LYS A 29 -0.92 31.96 19.42
N GLN A 30 0.28 32.45 19.12
CA GLN A 30 1.24 32.82 20.16
C GLN A 30 2.20 33.93 19.70
N THR A 31 2.13 35.02 20.48
CA THR A 31 3.19 35.91 21.00
C THR A 31 4.40 36.28 20.14
N GLN A 32 4.59 37.60 20.09
CA GLN A 32 5.54 38.40 19.34
C GLN A 32 7.02 38.07 19.63
N ASN A 33 7.80 37.83 18.56
CA ASN A 33 9.00 38.58 18.22
C ASN A 33 9.48 38.21 16.81
N GLY A 34 9.54 39.20 15.91
CA GLY A 34 9.93 39.06 14.50
C GLY A 34 8.77 38.75 13.55
N ILE A 35 8.04 39.78 13.13
CA ILE A 35 6.87 39.65 12.25
C ILE A 35 7.32 39.27 10.83
N ILE A 36 7.24 37.99 10.47
CA ILE A 36 7.10 37.55 9.07
C ILE A 36 5.59 37.52 8.80
N LYS A 37 5.07 38.48 8.04
CA LYS A 37 3.69 38.43 7.55
C LYS A 37 3.62 37.46 6.38
N ILE A 38 3.15 36.24 6.64
CA ILE A 38 2.79 35.29 5.57
C ILE A 38 1.34 35.57 5.19
N GLU A 39 1.12 36.53 4.30
CA GLU A 39 -0.20 36.71 3.70
C GLU A 39 -0.42 35.64 2.63
N LYS A 40 -1.37 34.73 2.87
CA LYS A 40 -1.89 33.85 1.84
C LYS A 40 -2.74 34.72 0.92
N ILE A 41 -2.20 35.11 -0.23
CA ILE A 41 -3.01 35.72 -1.31
C ILE A 41 -3.87 34.59 -1.91
N SER A 42 -4.85 34.11 -1.15
CA SER A 42 -5.92 33.28 -1.67
C SER A 42 -6.93 34.20 -2.35
N THR A 43 -7.11 33.97 -3.65
CA THR A 43 -8.23 34.44 -4.46
C THR A 43 -8.36 35.94 -4.65
N ILE A 44 -7.33 36.59 -5.20
CA ILE A 44 -7.55 37.84 -5.94
C ILE A 44 -7.94 37.45 -7.38
N LYS A 45 -9.24 37.57 -7.70
CA LYS A 45 -9.72 37.62 -9.09
C LYS A 45 -9.33 38.97 -9.71
N HIS A 46 -8.06 39.18 -10.01
CA HIS A 46 -7.64 40.26 -10.92
C HIS A 46 -6.81 39.67 -12.05
N HIS A 47 -7.37 39.76 -13.25
CA HIS A 47 -6.88 39.09 -14.44
C HIS A 47 -5.59 39.69 -15.03
N ASN A 48 -4.96 40.69 -14.40
CA ASN A 48 -3.78 41.41 -14.90
C ASN A 48 -2.88 41.98 -13.77
N ASP A 49 -2.55 41.20 -12.72
CA ASP A 49 -1.47 41.61 -11.80
C ASP A 49 -0.12 41.05 -12.28
N PRO A 50 0.86 41.90 -12.67
CA PRO A 50 2.21 41.43 -13.07
C PRO A 50 2.95 40.69 -11.95
N ARG A 51 2.49 40.80 -10.69
CA ARG A 51 3.05 40.07 -9.53
C ARG A 51 2.78 38.56 -9.56
N LEU A 52 1.84 38.08 -10.39
CA LEU A 52 1.55 36.64 -10.51
C LEU A 52 2.69 35.80 -11.10
N TRP A 53 3.67 36.44 -11.77
CA TRP A 53 4.77 35.74 -12.44
C TRP A 53 6.15 35.97 -11.78
N LEU A 54 6.23 36.82 -10.75
CA LEU A 54 7.50 37.20 -10.13
C LEU A 54 8.30 35.99 -9.64
N CYS A 55 7.63 35.01 -9.04
CA CYS A 55 8.26 33.80 -8.51
C CYS A 55 8.03 32.55 -9.37
N ASN A 56 7.55 32.68 -10.61
CA ASN A 56 7.22 31.56 -11.48
C ASN A 56 6.36 30.48 -10.79
N LYS A 57 6.99 29.36 -10.37
CA LYS A 57 6.34 28.24 -9.67
C LYS A 57 6.54 28.25 -8.13
N GLY A 58 7.13 29.30 -7.60
CA GLY A 58 7.30 29.57 -6.19
C GLY A 58 6.25 30.55 -5.64
N PHE A 59 6.44 30.91 -4.37
CA PHE A 59 5.56 31.84 -3.66
C PHE A 59 6.29 33.14 -3.37
N VAL A 60 5.62 34.27 -3.62
CA VAL A 60 6.11 35.59 -3.20
C VAL A 60 5.92 35.73 -1.70
N ILE A 61 6.96 36.18 -1.00
CA ILE A 61 6.90 36.61 0.40
C ILE A 61 7.46 38.02 0.54
N LEU A 62 6.98 38.75 1.54
CA LEU A 62 7.47 40.08 1.88
C LEU A 62 8.35 39.97 3.13
N VAL A 63 9.59 40.42 3.04
CA VAL A 63 10.58 40.31 4.12
C VAL A 63 10.97 41.70 4.63
N GLY A 64 11.00 41.86 5.95
CA GLY A 64 11.44 43.09 6.60
C GLY A 64 10.39 44.20 6.66
N LYS A 65 10.74 45.32 7.31
CA LYS A 65 9.85 46.49 7.49
C LYS A 65 9.57 47.25 6.20
N ASN A 66 10.45 47.11 5.21
CA ASN A 66 10.32 47.73 3.89
C ASN A 66 9.56 46.84 2.89
N GLU A 67 9.02 45.70 3.34
CA GLU A 67 8.24 44.76 2.52
C GLU A 67 8.95 44.34 1.23
N THR A 68 10.24 43.98 1.31
CA THR A 68 10.98 43.55 0.12
C THR A 68 10.45 42.21 -0.38
N GLU A 69 10.06 42.14 -1.65
CA GLU A 69 9.58 40.92 -2.29
C GLU A 69 10.72 39.90 -2.48
N GLN A 70 10.51 38.68 -2.00
CA GLN A 70 11.43 37.56 -2.18
C GLN A 70 10.64 36.30 -2.56
N CYS A 71 11.27 35.39 -3.30
CA CYS A 71 10.64 34.15 -3.74
C CYS A 71 11.04 32.95 -2.88
N LEU A 72 10.04 32.19 -2.43
CA LEU A 72 10.21 30.85 -1.87
C LEU A 72 10.03 29.81 -2.97
N CYS A 73 11.14 29.17 -3.36
CA CYS A 73 11.12 28.15 -4.41
C CYS A 73 10.86 26.75 -3.85
N PRO A 74 9.97 25.97 -4.48
CA PRO A 74 9.87 24.55 -4.18
C PRO A 74 11.17 23.84 -4.58
N GLU A 75 11.47 22.71 -3.94
CA GLU A 75 12.74 21.96 -4.11
C GLU A 75 13.14 21.63 -5.56
N SER A 76 12.16 21.55 -6.45
CA SER A 76 12.36 21.30 -7.88
C SER A 76 12.86 22.52 -8.66
N TYR A 77 12.90 23.71 -8.06
CA TYR A 77 13.28 24.97 -8.70
C TYR A 77 14.18 25.81 -7.77
N TYR A 78 14.95 26.73 -8.35
CA TYR A 78 15.86 27.62 -7.63
C TYR A 78 16.14 28.90 -8.41
N GLY A 79 16.86 29.83 -7.78
CA GLY A 79 17.10 31.20 -8.27
C GLY A 79 16.15 32.19 -7.60
N ASP A 80 16.45 33.48 -7.73
CA ASP A 80 15.73 34.56 -7.03
C ASP A 80 14.25 34.67 -7.44
N GLN A 81 13.90 34.10 -8.59
CA GLN A 81 12.54 34.05 -9.14
C GLN A 81 12.05 32.62 -9.41
N CYS A 82 12.74 31.60 -8.86
CA CYS A 82 12.48 30.18 -9.13
C CYS A 82 12.51 29.82 -10.63
N GLN A 83 13.33 30.53 -11.39
CA GLN A 83 13.44 30.45 -12.85
C GLN A 83 14.23 29.22 -13.32
N TYR A 84 15.08 28.65 -12.47
CA TYR A 84 15.91 27.49 -12.82
C TYR A 84 15.32 26.21 -12.28
N GLN A 85 15.25 25.18 -13.13
CA GLN A 85 14.82 23.86 -12.70
C GLN A 85 15.98 23.09 -12.07
N ASN A 86 15.76 22.56 -10.87
CA ASN A 86 16.74 21.74 -10.17
C ASN A 86 16.91 20.39 -10.87
N GLN A 87 18.17 20.01 -11.11
CA GLN A 87 18.51 18.70 -11.62
C GLN A 87 18.30 17.66 -10.53
N ARG A 88 17.70 16.51 -10.87
CA ARG A 88 17.25 15.54 -9.85
C ARG A 88 17.05 14.14 -10.38
N VAL A 89 16.93 13.20 -9.47
CA VAL A 89 16.37 11.87 -9.75
C VAL A 89 14.92 11.84 -9.29
N SER A 90 14.02 11.50 -10.21
CA SER A 90 12.61 11.23 -9.91
C SER A 90 12.41 9.74 -9.78
N LEU A 91 12.23 9.26 -8.55
CA LEU A 91 12.12 7.84 -8.24
C LEU A 91 10.68 7.48 -7.89
N THR A 92 10.14 6.47 -8.59
CA THR A 92 8.90 5.81 -8.26
C THR A 92 9.20 4.38 -7.79
N ILE A 93 8.76 4.02 -6.59
CA ILE A 93 8.89 2.66 -6.08
C ILE A 93 7.53 2.04 -5.76
N ARG A 94 7.41 0.75 -6.08
CA ARG A 94 6.33 -0.11 -5.60
C ARG A 94 6.94 -1.27 -4.83
N LEU A 95 6.46 -1.52 -3.63
CA LEU A 95 6.93 -2.64 -2.81
C LEU A 95 5.95 -3.81 -2.91
N ARG A 96 6.48 -5.03 -3.04
CA ARG A 96 5.70 -6.27 -3.01
C ARG A 96 6.30 -7.19 -1.96
N GLN A 97 5.46 -7.68 -1.05
CA GLN A 97 5.84 -8.67 -0.06
C GLN A 97 5.22 -10.02 -0.43
N GLU A 98 6.00 -11.09 -0.37
CA GLU A 98 5.55 -12.43 -0.79
C GLU A 98 4.68 -13.13 0.26
N ASN A 99 4.72 -12.69 1.52
CA ASN A 99 3.91 -13.25 2.59
C ASN A 99 3.24 -12.13 3.40
N LEU A 100 1.94 -11.93 3.15
CA LEU A 100 1.12 -10.87 3.74
C LEU A 100 0.71 -11.15 5.20
N ASN A 101 0.95 -12.36 5.70
CA ASN A 101 0.44 -12.83 6.99
C ASN A 101 1.21 -12.30 8.21
N LYS A 102 2.15 -11.35 8.03
CA LYS A 102 2.91 -10.75 9.12
C LYS A 102 2.60 -9.27 9.24
N LEU A 103 2.34 -8.81 10.47
CA LEU A 103 2.17 -7.41 10.89
C LEU A 103 3.50 -6.63 10.78
N ASN A 104 4.09 -6.65 9.60
CA ASN A 104 5.40 -6.08 9.37
C ASN A 104 5.25 -4.59 9.07
N VAL A 105 5.85 -3.78 9.93
CA VAL A 105 6.06 -2.36 9.69
C VAL A 105 7.51 -2.18 9.30
N ILE A 106 7.74 -1.72 8.07
CA ILE A 106 9.06 -1.66 7.46
C ILE A 106 9.45 -0.20 7.28
N GLY A 107 10.59 0.19 7.85
CA GLY A 107 11.23 1.47 7.58
C GLY A 107 12.15 1.32 6.37
N ILE A 108 11.98 2.17 5.36
CA ILE A 108 12.80 2.17 4.16
C ILE A 108 13.49 3.52 4.06
N ILE A 109 14.81 3.49 3.84
CA ILE A 109 15.64 4.68 3.70
C ILE A 109 16.21 4.67 2.29
N ILE A 110 15.92 5.72 1.54
CA ILE A 110 16.41 5.95 0.19
C ILE A 110 17.48 7.03 0.27
N ARG A 111 18.67 6.81 -0.31
CA ARG A 111 19.80 7.75 -0.27
C ARG A 111 20.39 7.91 -1.66
N LEU A 112 20.60 9.14 -2.10
CA LEU A 112 21.41 9.46 -3.28
C LEU A 112 22.84 9.76 -2.82
N VAL A 113 23.78 8.92 -3.24
CA VAL A 113 25.16 8.93 -2.77
C VAL A 113 26.11 9.01 -3.96
N ASP A 114 27.20 9.77 -3.85
CA ASP A 114 28.26 9.75 -4.85
C ASP A 114 29.30 8.64 -4.60
N HIS A 115 30.24 8.46 -5.52
CA HIS A 115 31.32 7.49 -5.39
C HIS A 115 32.23 7.69 -4.16
N THR A 116 32.26 8.89 -3.57
CA THR A 116 33.02 9.17 -2.34
C THR A 116 32.28 8.74 -1.06
N GLY A 117 31.00 8.36 -1.20
CA GLY A 117 30.13 8.05 -0.07
C GLY A 117 29.38 9.26 0.50
N PHE A 118 29.47 10.42 -0.16
CA PHE A 118 28.76 11.63 0.26
C PHE A 118 27.26 11.52 -0.07
N VAL A 119 26.41 11.75 0.93
CA VAL A 119 24.95 11.71 0.76
C VAL A 119 24.43 13.08 0.31
N HIS A 120 23.94 13.17 -0.93
CA HIS A 120 23.37 14.40 -1.49
C HIS A 120 21.95 14.65 -0.99
N SER A 121 21.14 13.60 -0.93
CA SER A 121 19.77 13.66 -0.44
C SER A 121 19.33 12.29 0.05
N TYR A 122 18.31 12.29 0.90
CA TYR A 122 17.70 11.06 1.40
C TYR A 122 16.21 11.26 1.64
N GLU A 123 15.47 10.17 1.57
CA GLU A 123 14.07 10.07 1.95
C GLU A 123 13.85 8.87 2.85
N GLN A 124 12.84 8.96 3.72
CA GLN A 124 12.44 7.86 4.57
C GLN A 124 10.95 7.60 4.39
N ILE A 125 10.57 6.33 4.22
CA ILE A 125 9.16 5.93 4.16
C ILE A 125 8.89 4.82 5.17
N THR A 126 7.65 4.76 5.64
CA THR A 126 7.15 3.67 6.48
C THR A 126 6.15 2.87 5.68
N TYR A 127 6.48 1.62 5.38
CA TYR A 127 5.65 0.70 4.62
C TYR A 127 4.93 -0.26 5.58
N LYS A 128 3.60 -0.32 5.47
CA LYS A 128 2.73 -1.20 6.26
C LYS A 128 2.16 -2.27 5.34
N SER A 129 2.56 -3.53 5.49
CA SER A 129 2.32 -4.57 4.47
C SER A 129 0.86 -4.81 4.12
N VAL A 130 -0.05 -4.70 5.09
CA VAL A 130 -1.49 -4.92 4.91
C VAL A 130 -2.17 -3.73 4.22
N ILE A 131 -1.73 -2.51 4.52
CA ILE A 131 -2.39 -1.27 4.08
C ILE A 131 -1.78 -0.74 2.78
N ASN A 132 -0.46 -0.85 2.62
CA ASN A 132 0.30 -0.17 1.57
C ASN A 132 0.66 -1.06 0.36
N CYS A 133 0.14 -2.29 0.27
CA CYS A 133 0.54 -3.28 -0.74
C CYS A 133 0.42 -2.81 -2.21
N ASN A 134 -0.52 -1.90 -2.50
CA ASN A 134 -0.74 -1.34 -3.83
C ASN A 134 -0.27 0.12 -3.99
N THR A 135 0.33 0.68 -2.94
CA THR A 135 0.77 2.08 -2.97
C THR A 135 2.06 2.25 -3.77
N LYS A 136 2.09 3.30 -4.60
CA LYS A 136 3.27 3.75 -5.34
C LYS A 136 3.83 4.97 -4.63
N TYR A 137 5.11 4.93 -4.27
CA TYR A 137 5.78 6.05 -3.62
C TYR A 137 6.58 6.82 -4.67
N ASN A 138 6.24 8.09 -4.86
CA ASN A 138 6.94 9.00 -5.76
C ASN A 138 7.76 9.98 -4.93
N MET A 139 9.03 10.14 -5.26
CA MET A 139 9.93 11.04 -4.55
C MET A 139 10.98 11.66 -5.48
N HIS A 140 11.57 12.76 -5.03
CA HIS A 140 12.61 13.49 -5.74
C HIS A 140 13.89 13.52 -4.91
N LEU A 141 14.94 12.89 -5.42
CA LEU A 141 16.27 12.94 -4.82
C LEU A 141 17.07 14.03 -5.51
N LEU A 142 17.51 15.01 -4.73
CA LEU A 142 18.21 16.20 -5.22
C LEU A 142 19.72 16.03 -5.09
N TYR A 143 20.44 16.62 -6.04
CA TYR A 143 21.88 16.81 -5.90
C TYR A 143 22.15 18.02 -5.02
N GLN A 144 23.20 17.91 -4.21
CA GLN A 144 23.66 19.01 -3.34
C GLN A 144 24.03 20.25 -4.17
N ASN A 145 24.83 20.04 -5.22
CA ASN A 145 25.27 21.11 -6.11
C ASN A 145 24.25 21.33 -7.21
N ARG A 146 24.06 22.61 -7.57
CA ARG A 146 23.15 23.05 -8.64
C ARG A 146 23.98 23.87 -9.65
N PRO A 147 24.30 23.34 -10.84
CA PRO A 147 23.97 22.02 -11.39
C PRO A 147 24.76 20.88 -10.73
N LYS A 148 24.36 19.62 -11.02
CA LYS A 148 25.08 18.45 -10.51
C LYS A 148 26.47 18.34 -11.17
N ASP A 149 27.40 17.72 -10.45
CA ASP A 149 28.76 17.53 -10.93
C ASP A 149 28.81 16.35 -11.91
N MET A 150 29.12 16.64 -13.17
CA MET A 150 29.15 15.65 -14.25
C MET A 150 30.35 14.70 -14.19
N THR A 151 31.37 15.03 -13.37
CA THR A 151 32.55 14.17 -13.17
C THR A 151 32.30 13.05 -12.16
N LYS A 152 31.22 13.16 -11.37
CA LYS A 152 30.89 12.20 -10.32
C LYS A 152 29.90 11.15 -10.79
N ASN A 153 30.12 9.92 -10.33
CA ASN A 153 29.12 8.86 -10.42
C ASN A 153 28.19 8.89 -9.20
N TYR A 154 26.90 8.70 -9.46
CA TYR A 154 25.85 8.73 -8.44
C TYR A 154 25.08 7.41 -8.40
N THR A 155 24.76 6.98 -7.19
CA THR A 155 24.07 5.72 -6.92
C THR A 155 22.97 5.94 -5.89
N ILE A 156 21.84 5.29 -6.10
CA ILE A 156 20.71 5.27 -5.18
C ILE A 156 20.82 4.00 -4.33
N TYR A 157 20.90 4.18 -3.02
CA TYR A 157 20.82 3.10 -2.04
C TYR A 157 19.44 3.10 -1.41
N ILE A 158 18.80 1.93 -1.38
CA ILE A 158 17.52 1.73 -0.72
C ILE A 158 17.71 0.64 0.32
N ASP A 159 17.61 0.97 1.61
CA ASP A 159 17.79 0.03 2.71
C ASP A 159 16.47 -0.18 3.44
N ALA A 160 16.14 -1.43 3.79
CA ALA A 160 14.93 -1.79 4.51
C ALA A 160 15.24 -2.37 5.90
N TYR A 161 14.40 -1.99 6.88
CA TYR A 161 14.51 -2.40 8.28
C TYR A 161 13.14 -2.72 8.86
N TYR A 162 13.05 -3.67 9.77
CA TYR A 162 11.89 -3.81 10.64
C TYR A 162 11.82 -2.63 11.60
N LYS A 163 10.72 -1.89 11.64
CA LYS A 163 10.65 -0.63 12.38
C LYS A 163 10.46 -0.80 13.89
N ILE A 164 10.00 -1.97 14.33
CA ILE A 164 9.76 -2.29 15.75
C ILE A 164 11.09 -2.41 16.51
N ASN A 165 12.01 -3.21 15.97
CA ASN A 165 13.28 -3.55 16.60
C ASN A 165 14.51 -3.04 15.81
N LEU A 166 14.29 -2.36 14.69
CA LEU A 166 15.32 -1.84 13.78
C LEU A 166 16.23 -2.91 13.17
N ILE A 167 15.76 -4.15 13.07
CA ILE A 167 16.52 -5.22 12.41
C ILE A 167 16.61 -4.97 10.91
N TYR A 168 17.82 -5.03 10.35
CA TYR A 168 18.06 -4.90 8.91
C TYR A 168 17.47 -6.08 8.13
N LEU A 169 16.82 -5.76 7.01
CA LEU A 169 16.19 -6.73 6.12
C LEU A 169 17.01 -6.99 4.86
N THR A 170 17.20 -5.95 4.05
CA THR A 170 17.80 -6.05 2.72
C THR A 170 18.13 -4.65 2.18
N SER A 171 18.88 -4.59 1.08
CA SER A 171 19.16 -3.37 0.36
C SER A 171 19.12 -3.57 -1.15
N TRP A 172 18.80 -2.49 -1.86
CA TRP A 172 18.83 -2.41 -3.31
C TRP A 172 19.69 -1.23 -3.74
N ILE A 173 20.46 -1.42 -4.80
CA ILE A 173 21.45 -0.45 -5.28
C ILE A 173 21.19 -0.18 -6.76
N PHE A 174 20.98 1.08 -7.10
CA PHE A 174 20.66 1.50 -8.47
C PHE A 174 21.60 2.62 -8.93
N PRO A 175 22.47 2.38 -9.92
CA PRO A 175 23.32 3.44 -10.47
C PRO A 175 22.50 4.42 -11.33
N VAL A 176 22.80 5.72 -11.24
CA VAL A 176 22.20 6.74 -12.11
C VAL A 176 22.95 6.77 -13.45
N LYS A 177 22.37 6.14 -14.48
CA LYS A 177 23.05 5.92 -15.76
C LYS A 177 23.18 7.18 -16.64
N PHE A 178 22.17 8.05 -16.66
CA PHE A 178 22.11 9.15 -17.64
C PHE A 178 22.40 10.51 -16.99
N LEU A 179 23.65 10.75 -16.64
CA LEU A 179 24.06 12.00 -15.99
C LEU A 179 23.81 13.24 -16.86
N PHE A 180 23.82 13.14 -18.18
CA PHE A 180 23.53 14.30 -19.04
C PHE A 180 22.07 14.79 -18.92
N MET A 181 21.15 13.95 -18.44
CA MET A 181 19.76 14.35 -18.27
C MET A 181 19.59 15.26 -17.04
N PRO A 182 18.88 16.40 -17.17
CA PRO A 182 18.50 17.22 -16.03
C PRO A 182 17.63 16.46 -15.03
N VAL A 183 16.73 15.58 -15.51
CA VAL A 183 15.87 14.75 -14.68
C VAL A 183 16.01 13.28 -15.07
N ASN A 184 16.56 12.46 -14.16
CA ASN A 184 16.62 11.01 -14.31
C ASN A 184 15.35 10.39 -13.73
N ARG A 185 14.47 9.84 -14.56
CA ARG A 185 13.25 9.16 -14.11
C ARG A 185 13.50 7.67 -13.97
N MET A 186 13.20 7.12 -12.81
CA MET A 186 13.36 5.70 -12.52
C MET A 186 12.10 5.16 -11.84
N SER A 187 11.59 4.03 -12.32
CA SER A 187 10.44 3.33 -11.72
C SER A 187 10.84 1.89 -11.45
N VAL A 188 10.75 1.45 -10.19
CA VAL A 188 11.22 0.13 -9.76
C VAL A 188 10.18 -0.57 -8.89
N GLN A 189 10.01 -1.88 -9.10
CA GLN A 189 9.24 -2.74 -8.20
C GLN A 189 10.19 -3.56 -7.33
N LEU A 190 10.17 -3.31 -6.01
CA LEU A 190 11.04 -3.95 -5.04
C LEU A 190 10.32 -5.13 -4.38
N LYS A 191 10.99 -6.28 -4.27
CA LYS A 191 10.47 -7.47 -3.59
C LYS A 191 11.11 -7.61 -2.22
N ILE A 192 10.30 -7.61 -1.16
CA ILE A 192 10.78 -7.77 0.22
C ILE A 192 10.84 -9.27 0.56
N PRO A 193 12.03 -9.82 0.85
CA PRO A 193 12.18 -11.25 1.14
C PRO A 193 11.54 -11.64 2.49
N THR A 194 11.04 -12.87 2.58
CA THR A 194 10.28 -13.39 3.74
C THR A 194 11.13 -14.14 4.77
N LYS A 195 12.33 -14.61 4.37
CA LYS A 195 13.33 -15.25 5.23
C LYS A 195 14.63 -14.46 5.21
N GLN A 196 15.24 -14.26 6.37
CA GLN A 196 16.66 -13.88 6.49
C GLN A 196 17.51 -15.13 6.18
N ASN A 197 17.59 -15.53 4.91
CA ASN A 197 18.63 -16.47 4.49
C ASN A 197 19.89 -15.65 4.17
N CYS A 198 20.55 -15.08 5.19
CA CYS A 198 21.97 -14.74 5.07
C CYS A 198 22.77 -16.01 5.40
N HIS A 199 22.85 -16.95 4.45
CA HIS A 199 23.91 -17.95 4.47
C HIS A 199 24.94 -17.54 3.42
N LEU A 200 25.95 -16.79 3.84
CA LEU A 200 27.19 -16.68 3.06
C LEU A 200 28.35 -16.51 4.03
N LEU A 201 29.20 -17.54 4.13
CA LEU A 201 30.56 -17.41 4.64
C LEU A 201 31.27 -16.36 3.77
N CYS A 202 31.53 -15.18 4.32
CA CYS A 202 32.42 -14.22 3.67
C CYS A 202 33.84 -14.55 4.14
N SER A 203 34.65 -15.13 3.24
CA SER A 203 36.10 -15.11 3.41
C SER A 203 36.59 -13.65 3.33
N ASP A 204 37.62 -13.32 4.09
CA ASP A 204 38.12 -11.98 4.48
C ASP A 204 38.41 -10.93 3.40
N LYS A 205 37.99 -11.09 2.16
CA LYS A 205 38.08 -10.06 1.13
C LYS A 205 36.91 -10.26 0.17
N TYR A 206 36.20 -9.18 -0.09
CA TYR A 206 35.10 -9.04 -1.06
C TYR A 206 33.68 -9.30 -0.55
N LEU A 207 32.97 -8.18 -0.62
CA LEU A 207 31.55 -8.06 -0.74
C LEU A 207 31.10 -8.91 -2.08
N LYS A 208 29.98 -9.74 -2.18
CA LYS A 208 28.86 -9.93 -3.24
C LYS A 208 27.33 -9.33 -3.20
N SER A 209 26.87 -8.52 -4.20
CA SER A 209 25.67 -7.60 -4.30
C SER A 209 24.68 -8.18 -5.28
N LEU A 210 23.38 -7.93 -5.14
CA LEU A 210 22.43 -8.23 -6.21
C LEU A 210 22.31 -7.04 -7.17
N THR A 211 23.19 -7.03 -8.17
CA THR A 211 23.00 -6.29 -9.42
C THR A 211 22.29 -7.19 -10.42
N ASN A 212 21.46 -6.61 -11.31
CA ASN A 212 20.87 -7.31 -12.45
C ASN A 212 21.91 -7.69 -13.54
N ASP A 213 23.19 -7.42 -13.29
CA ASP A 213 24.32 -7.82 -14.12
C ASP A 213 25.35 -8.53 -13.22
N ASN A 214 25.89 -9.66 -13.68
CA ASN A 214 26.79 -10.58 -12.96
C ASN A 214 28.11 -9.92 -12.46
N THR A 215 28.07 -9.09 -11.42
CA THR A 215 29.26 -8.58 -10.69
C THR A 215 29.03 -8.59 -9.18
N GLN A 216 30.02 -9.06 -8.41
CA GLN A 216 29.85 -9.44 -7.00
C GLN A 216 30.27 -8.30 -5.99
N SER A 217 29.35 -7.67 -5.18
CA SER A 217 29.53 -6.86 -3.87
C SER A 217 28.56 -6.99 -2.53
N CYS A 218 28.85 -7.61 -1.35
CA CYS A 218 28.13 -8.45 -0.29
C CYS A 218 28.15 -7.69 0.97
N ARG A 219 26.99 -7.31 1.45
CA ARG A 219 26.88 -6.99 2.86
C ARG A 219 25.77 -7.80 3.49
N CYS A 220 26.16 -8.94 4.05
CA CYS A 220 25.67 -9.36 5.36
C CYS A 220 26.79 -9.00 6.35
N SER A 221 26.60 -7.95 7.14
CA SER A 221 27.18 -7.90 8.47
C SER A 221 26.18 -7.20 9.37
N ASN A 222 25.86 -7.86 10.48
CA ASN A 222 25.58 -7.14 11.72
C ASN A 222 26.66 -6.06 11.82
N ARG A 223 26.30 -4.79 11.66
CA ARG A 223 27.26 -3.69 11.77
C ARG A 223 27.71 -3.47 13.22
N MET A 224 27.60 -4.45 14.12
CA MET A 224 28.04 -4.32 15.51
C MET A 224 29.55 -4.00 15.63
N ASN A 225 30.36 -4.33 14.62
CA ASN A 225 31.82 -4.09 14.67
C ASN A 225 32.33 -2.96 13.73
N SER A 226 31.44 -2.24 13.02
CA SER A 226 31.80 -0.95 12.38
C SER A 226 30.94 0.22 12.89
N ILE A 227 30.11 -0.05 13.89
CA ILE A 227 29.35 0.96 14.64
C ILE A 227 30.26 1.78 15.56
N SER A 228 31.40 1.25 16.02
CA SER A 228 32.27 1.95 16.99
C SER A 228 32.93 3.22 16.46
N THR A 229 33.14 3.39 15.15
CA THR A 229 33.76 4.61 14.60
C THR A 229 32.76 5.62 14.03
N LEU A 230 31.53 5.20 13.69
CA LEU A 230 30.44 6.12 13.30
C LEU A 230 29.60 6.60 14.50
N GLN A 231 29.48 5.82 15.58
CA GLN A 231 28.70 6.23 16.76
C GLN A 231 29.25 7.48 17.41
N ASN A 232 30.58 7.66 17.45
CA ASN A 232 31.20 8.83 18.07
C ASN A 232 30.90 10.16 17.36
N ARG A 233 30.30 10.14 16.16
CA ARG A 233 29.88 11.36 15.43
C ARG A 233 28.38 11.45 15.19
N CYS A 234 27.60 10.40 15.42
CA CYS A 234 26.17 10.41 15.16
C CYS A 234 25.39 10.91 16.38
N ASN A 235 24.65 12.01 16.22
CA ASN A 235 23.79 12.57 17.27
C ASN A 235 22.36 11.99 17.16
N CYS A 236 22.24 10.67 17.21
CA CYS A 236 20.96 9.95 17.22
C CYS A 236 20.71 9.35 18.61
N ALA A 237 19.45 9.15 18.99
CA ALA A 237 19.11 8.46 20.23
C ALA A 237 19.70 7.04 20.31
N LEU A 238 20.02 6.58 21.52
CA LEU A 238 20.70 5.30 21.77
C LEU A 238 19.95 4.08 21.21
N ASP A 239 18.62 4.12 21.18
CA ASP A 239 17.75 3.04 20.69
C ASP A 239 17.43 3.14 19.19
N SER A 240 18.11 4.04 18.47
CA SER A 240 17.93 4.29 17.04
C SER A 240 19.14 3.83 16.20
N ILE A 241 18.99 3.80 14.87
CA ILE A 241 20.10 3.49 13.96
C ILE A 241 20.54 4.74 13.21
N CYS A 242 21.84 5.05 13.27
CA CYS A 242 22.46 6.04 12.40
C CYS A 242 22.83 5.43 11.05
N VAL A 243 22.29 5.97 9.96
CA VAL A 243 22.48 5.43 8.60
C VAL A 243 23.50 6.23 7.80
N GLY A 244 23.80 7.46 8.22
CA GLY A 244 24.80 8.31 7.59
C GLY A 244 24.65 9.78 8.01
N PHE A 245 25.19 10.68 7.20
CA PHE A 245 25.16 12.12 7.42
C PHE A 245 24.76 12.86 6.15
N LYS A 246 23.98 13.94 6.30
CA LYS A 246 23.76 14.95 5.27
C LYS A 246 24.09 16.31 5.87
N GLU A 247 25.02 17.06 5.28
CA GLU A 247 25.40 18.41 5.75
C GLU A 247 25.73 18.45 7.26
N ASN A 248 26.56 17.50 7.74
CA ASN A 248 26.89 17.30 9.16
C ASN A 248 25.72 16.95 10.09
N ARG A 249 24.51 16.74 9.58
CA ARG A 249 23.37 16.22 10.36
C ARG A 249 23.26 14.71 10.20
N SER A 250 23.11 14.02 11.31
CA SER A 250 22.93 12.56 11.33
C SER A 250 21.58 12.17 10.73
N ILE A 251 21.59 11.12 9.91
CA ILE A 251 20.39 10.49 9.36
C ILE A 251 20.03 9.34 10.29
N CYS A 252 19.03 9.59 11.14
CA CYS A 252 18.58 8.63 12.15
C CYS A 252 17.33 7.89 11.69
N LEU A 253 17.26 6.59 11.98
CA LEU A 253 16.07 5.77 11.83
C LEU A 253 15.47 5.47 13.20
N CYS A 254 14.27 5.98 13.44
CA CYS A 254 13.60 5.85 14.73
C CYS A 254 12.77 4.57 14.81
N ARG A 255 12.74 3.98 16.01
CA ARG A 255 11.72 3.00 16.41
C ARG A 255 10.33 3.61 16.37
N LEU A 256 9.30 2.78 16.34
CA LEU A 256 7.89 3.22 16.29
C LEU A 256 7.47 4.10 17.48
N ASN A 257 8.11 3.94 18.64
CA ASN A 257 7.84 4.73 19.84
C ASN A 257 8.54 6.10 19.84
N LYS A 258 9.46 6.37 18.93
CA LYS A 258 10.25 7.62 18.86
C LYS A 258 9.98 8.40 17.58
N THR A 259 10.22 9.71 17.62
CA THR A 259 10.05 10.63 16.49
C THR A 259 11.07 11.76 16.52
N GLY A 260 11.05 12.60 15.49
CA GLY A 260 11.98 13.69 15.27
C GLY A 260 13.26 13.28 14.53
N PRO A 261 14.05 14.25 14.04
CA PRO A 261 15.21 13.99 13.18
C PRO A 261 16.32 13.18 13.86
N GLN A 262 16.38 13.22 15.19
CA GLN A 262 17.38 12.52 16.02
C GLN A 262 16.76 11.41 16.88
N CYS A 263 15.46 11.16 16.77
CA CYS A 263 14.72 10.14 17.53
C CYS A 263 14.68 10.35 19.06
N TYR A 264 14.93 11.55 19.58
CA TYR A 264 14.83 11.84 21.02
C TYR A 264 13.39 12.03 21.50
N LEU A 265 12.50 12.50 20.63
CA LEU A 265 11.11 12.80 20.98
C LEU A 265 10.29 11.51 21.05
N ASN A 266 9.37 11.43 22.01
CA ASN A 266 8.41 10.33 22.07
C ASN A 266 7.34 10.53 20.98
N SER A 267 6.96 9.44 20.33
CA SER A 267 5.83 9.42 19.40
C SER A 267 4.50 9.29 20.16
N ILE A 268 3.40 9.58 19.49
CA ILE A 268 2.05 9.35 20.02
C ILE A 268 1.81 7.88 20.41
N CYS A 269 2.46 6.94 19.71
CA CYS A 269 2.37 5.51 19.96
C CYS A 269 3.07 5.05 21.26
N GLN A 270 3.89 5.91 21.89
CA GLN A 270 4.49 5.61 23.18
C GLN A 270 3.61 6.07 24.35
N MET A 271 2.85 7.15 24.16
CA MET A 271 2.18 7.84 25.27
C MET A 271 0.87 7.18 25.69
N LYS A 272 0.26 6.39 24.79
CA LYS A 272 -0.99 5.66 25.02
C LYS A 272 -0.94 4.33 24.28
N ASN A 273 -1.45 3.25 24.88
CA ASN A 273 -1.81 2.04 24.14
C ASN A 273 -3.09 2.33 23.34
N ILE A 274 -2.92 2.99 22.19
CA ILE A 274 -4.05 3.49 21.39
C ILE A 274 -4.70 2.36 20.58
N CYS A 275 -3.89 1.42 20.09
CA CYS A 275 -4.37 0.26 19.34
C CYS A 275 -4.74 -0.87 20.31
N MET A 276 -5.97 -1.35 20.23
CA MET A 276 -6.52 -2.45 21.01
C MET A 276 -6.07 -3.82 20.46
N ASN A 277 -6.37 -4.88 21.20
CA ASN A 277 -6.17 -6.28 20.79
C ASN A 277 -4.77 -6.59 20.24
N ASN A 278 -3.73 -6.01 20.85
CA ASN A 278 -2.32 -6.14 20.43
C ASN A 278 -2.03 -5.57 19.03
N GLY A 279 -2.82 -4.60 18.56
CA GLY A 279 -2.55 -3.83 17.37
C GLY A 279 -1.24 -3.04 17.45
N ILE A 280 -0.54 -2.93 16.33
CA ILE A 280 0.73 -2.19 16.26
C ILE A 280 0.43 -0.74 15.87
N CYS A 281 0.71 0.19 16.78
CA CYS A 281 0.62 1.62 16.49
C CYS A 281 1.77 2.08 15.61
N VAL A 282 1.44 2.75 14.50
CA VAL A 282 2.41 3.32 13.57
C VAL A 282 2.15 4.81 13.43
N PRO A 283 3.08 5.68 13.85
CA PRO A 283 2.92 7.12 13.66
C PRO A 283 2.98 7.46 12.16
N HIS A 284 2.16 8.41 11.72
CA HIS A 284 2.25 8.93 10.35
C HIS A 284 3.53 9.78 10.18
N ASP A 285 3.88 10.12 8.93
CA ASP A 285 5.07 10.94 8.65
C ASP A 285 5.06 12.22 9.50
N SER A 286 6.05 12.34 10.38
CA SER A 286 6.19 13.39 11.39
C SER A 286 6.38 14.79 10.80
N ARG A 287 6.61 14.88 9.48
CA ARG A 287 6.67 16.14 8.73
C ARG A 287 5.29 16.79 8.52
N GLN A 288 4.19 16.04 8.66
CA GLN A 288 2.84 16.52 8.32
C GLN A 288 1.94 16.75 9.54
N SER A 289 2.04 15.92 10.58
CA SER A 289 1.26 16.06 11.82
C SER A 289 1.89 15.24 12.93
N LEU A 290 2.01 15.83 14.12
CA LEU A 290 2.48 15.14 15.34
C LEU A 290 1.41 14.19 15.93
N ASN A 291 0.14 14.34 15.52
CA ASN A 291 -0.99 13.65 16.15
C ASN A 291 -1.61 12.53 15.30
N ASN A 292 -1.14 12.32 14.07
CA ASN A 292 -1.72 11.30 13.20
C ASN A 292 -1.00 9.95 13.37
N PHE A 293 -1.77 8.87 13.53
CA PHE A 293 -1.28 7.50 13.63
C PHE A 293 -2.19 6.55 12.84
N ALA A 294 -1.75 5.31 12.66
CA ALA A 294 -2.56 4.22 12.14
C ALA A 294 -2.27 2.94 12.93
N CYS A 295 -3.30 2.15 13.20
CA CYS A 295 -3.14 0.84 13.80
C CYS A 295 -3.04 -0.24 12.72
N VAL A 296 -2.09 -1.16 12.89
CA VAL A 296 -1.98 -2.38 12.08
C VAL A 296 -2.52 -3.53 12.92
N CYS A 297 -3.69 -4.04 12.56
CA CYS A 297 -4.44 -5.00 13.37
C CYS A 297 -4.00 -6.44 13.14
N PRO A 298 -3.87 -7.26 14.21
CA PRO A 298 -3.61 -8.68 14.09
C PRO A 298 -4.75 -9.41 13.38
N ASN A 299 -4.43 -10.59 12.85
CA ASN A 299 -5.42 -11.45 12.21
C ASN A 299 -6.59 -11.72 13.18
N GLY A 300 -7.83 -11.52 12.72
CA GLY A 300 -9.02 -11.69 13.55
C GLY A 300 -9.50 -10.40 14.22
N PHE A 301 -8.83 -9.29 13.98
CA PHE A 301 -9.24 -7.98 14.47
C PHE A 301 -9.18 -6.92 13.37
N SER A 302 -10.11 -5.98 13.43
CA SER A 302 -10.24 -4.87 12.49
C SER A 302 -10.79 -3.62 13.19
N GLY A 303 -11.00 -2.55 12.41
CA GLY A 303 -11.34 -1.22 12.93
C GLY A 303 -10.14 -0.27 12.93
N GLU A 304 -10.40 1.00 13.19
CA GLU A 304 -9.35 2.03 13.18
C GLU A 304 -8.35 1.85 14.33
N LEU A 305 -8.82 1.30 15.44
CA LEU A 305 -8.06 1.03 16.65
C LEU A 305 -7.90 -0.48 16.89
N CYS A 306 -8.26 -1.32 15.93
CA CYS A 306 -8.30 -2.78 16.10
C CYS A 306 -9.28 -3.23 17.19
N GLU A 307 -10.34 -2.46 17.42
CA GLU A 307 -11.34 -2.66 18.46
C GLU A 307 -12.37 -3.74 18.09
N LYS A 308 -12.56 -4.00 16.79
CA LYS A 308 -13.56 -4.95 16.29
C LYS A 308 -12.93 -6.33 16.16
N THR A 309 -13.63 -7.35 16.64
CA THR A 309 -13.31 -8.75 16.36
C THR A 309 -13.93 -9.15 15.03
N ASP A 310 -13.11 -9.72 14.15
CA ASP A 310 -13.56 -10.25 12.87
C ASP A 310 -14.46 -11.47 13.10
N VAL A 311 -15.36 -11.73 12.15
CA VAL A 311 -16.13 -12.97 12.16
C VAL A 311 -15.22 -14.12 11.78
N ARG A 312 -15.18 -15.15 12.63
CA ARG A 312 -14.38 -16.35 12.41
C ARG A 312 -15.25 -17.43 11.77
N ILE A 313 -14.84 -17.91 10.60
CA ILE A 313 -15.48 -19.04 9.93
C ILE A 313 -14.53 -20.24 9.95
N ASP A 314 -14.94 -21.31 10.61
CA ASP A 314 -14.22 -22.59 10.63
C ASP A 314 -14.91 -23.57 9.68
N ILE A 315 -14.17 -24.05 8.67
CA ILE A 315 -14.66 -24.95 7.63
C ILE A 315 -14.02 -26.32 7.82
N SER A 316 -14.85 -27.35 7.92
CA SER A 316 -14.44 -28.77 7.96
C SER A 316 -14.99 -29.52 6.75
N PHE A 317 -14.52 -30.75 6.50
CA PHE A 317 -14.95 -31.56 5.35
C PHE A 317 -15.61 -32.86 5.83
N SER A 318 -16.74 -33.24 5.21
CA SER A 318 -17.42 -34.53 5.42
C SER A 318 -17.65 -35.20 4.08
N ASN A 319 -17.24 -36.45 3.93
CA ASN A 319 -17.53 -37.26 2.73
C ASN A 319 -17.15 -36.55 1.41
N VAL A 320 -16.11 -35.70 1.45
CA VAL A 320 -15.52 -34.99 0.32
C VAL A 320 -14.01 -35.00 0.52
N GLU A 321 -13.27 -35.20 -0.56
CA GLU A 321 -11.81 -35.16 -0.54
C GLU A 321 -11.32 -33.74 -0.20
N THR A 322 -10.35 -33.64 0.70
CA THR A 322 -9.80 -32.34 1.09
C THR A 322 -8.93 -31.78 -0.05
N PRO A 323 -9.27 -30.61 -0.62
CA PRO A 323 -8.52 -30.05 -1.74
C PRO A 323 -7.16 -29.51 -1.29
N GLN A 324 -6.24 -29.26 -2.22
CA GLN A 324 -4.94 -28.61 -1.92
C GLN A 324 -5.07 -27.11 -1.64
N SER A 325 -6.11 -26.50 -2.18
CA SER A 325 -6.44 -25.09 -1.98
C SER A 325 -7.91 -24.86 -2.25
N LEU A 326 -8.45 -23.80 -1.66
CA LEU A 326 -9.81 -23.37 -1.92
C LEU A 326 -9.91 -21.85 -1.99
N LEU A 327 -10.98 -21.38 -2.63
CA LEU A 327 -11.43 -20.00 -2.65
C LEU A 327 -12.71 -19.90 -1.80
N VAL A 328 -12.83 -18.85 -1.02
CA VAL A 328 -14.03 -18.54 -0.24
C VAL A 328 -14.57 -17.19 -0.69
N HIS A 329 -15.80 -17.18 -1.19
CA HIS A 329 -16.48 -16.00 -1.67
C HIS A 329 -17.49 -15.53 -0.64
N PHE A 330 -17.23 -14.38 -0.04
CA PHE A 330 -18.14 -13.68 0.86
C PHE A 330 -18.96 -12.69 0.06
N ILE A 331 -20.28 -12.76 0.20
CA ILE A 331 -21.20 -11.91 -0.54
C ILE A 331 -22.02 -11.07 0.43
N ASN A 332 -21.92 -9.76 0.27
CA ASN A 332 -22.74 -8.82 1.01
C ASN A 332 -23.95 -8.39 0.18
N VAL A 333 -25.15 -8.74 0.66
CA VAL A 333 -26.42 -8.29 0.10
C VAL A 333 -26.85 -7.02 0.85
N VAL A 334 -26.66 -5.86 0.23
CA VAL A 334 -27.08 -4.58 0.83
C VAL A 334 -28.57 -4.39 0.59
N SER A 335 -29.36 -4.35 1.66
CA SER A 335 -30.81 -4.14 1.55
C SER A 335 -31.12 -2.69 1.17
N HIS A 336 -32.04 -2.49 0.22
CA HIS A 336 -32.41 -1.22 -0.43
C HIS A 336 -33.03 -0.14 0.48
N ARG A 337 -32.96 -0.26 1.82
CA ARG A 337 -33.62 0.71 2.70
C ARG A 337 -32.84 2.01 2.91
N ASP A 338 -31.51 2.03 2.70
CA ASP A 338 -30.67 3.16 3.11
C ASP A 338 -29.83 3.83 1.99
N SER A 339 -30.00 3.47 0.71
CA SER A 339 -29.28 4.13 -0.37
C SER A 339 -30.08 4.15 -1.68
N SER A 340 -30.25 5.34 -2.25
CA SER A 340 -30.84 5.61 -3.56
C SER A 340 -30.03 5.05 -4.75
N ASP A 341 -29.02 4.24 -4.47
CA ASP A 341 -28.11 3.68 -5.45
C ASP A 341 -28.32 2.16 -5.51
N LYS A 342 -28.57 1.64 -6.71
CA LYS A 342 -28.72 0.19 -6.96
C LYS A 342 -27.34 -0.47 -6.84
N THR A 343 -26.88 -0.69 -5.62
CA THR A 343 -25.61 -1.38 -5.39
C THR A 343 -25.80 -2.88 -5.58
N GLU A 344 -25.18 -3.44 -6.61
CA GLU A 344 -25.06 -4.88 -6.80
C GLU A 344 -24.39 -5.54 -5.56
N PRO A 345 -24.63 -6.84 -5.31
CA PRO A 345 -23.98 -7.55 -4.23
C PRO A 345 -22.45 -7.43 -4.32
N ILE A 346 -21.80 -7.10 -3.22
CA ILE A 346 -20.34 -6.97 -3.18
C ILE A 346 -19.75 -8.34 -2.87
N GLN A 347 -18.94 -8.87 -3.79
CA GLN A 347 -18.22 -10.14 -3.63
C GLN A 347 -16.77 -9.90 -3.23
N VAL A 348 -16.34 -10.55 -2.14
CA VAL A 348 -14.94 -10.58 -1.68
C VAL A 348 -14.46 -12.03 -1.67
N THR A 349 -13.38 -12.32 -2.37
CA THR A 349 -12.82 -13.67 -2.47
C THR A 349 -11.53 -13.79 -1.67
N MET A 350 -11.42 -14.82 -0.84
CA MET A 350 -10.20 -15.18 -0.10
C MET A 350 -9.66 -16.52 -0.59
N PHE A 351 -8.36 -16.58 -0.84
CA PHE A 351 -7.66 -17.81 -1.22
C PHE A 351 -6.89 -18.39 -0.03
N LYS A 352 -6.93 -19.71 0.13
CA LYS A 352 -6.10 -20.40 1.12
C LYS A 352 -5.61 -21.75 0.61
N LYS A 353 -4.31 -21.99 0.80
CA LYS A 353 -3.70 -23.32 0.63
C LYS A 353 -3.90 -24.15 1.88
N ILE A 354 -4.16 -25.43 1.70
CA ILE A 354 -4.45 -26.38 2.78
C ILE A 354 -3.21 -27.26 2.98
N LEU A 355 -2.75 -27.35 4.21
CA LEU A 355 -1.66 -28.26 4.57
C LEU A 355 -2.23 -29.67 4.77
N PHE A 356 -1.47 -30.70 4.42
CA PHE A 356 -1.91 -32.11 4.45
C PHE A 356 -2.51 -32.57 5.79
N ASN A 357 -2.09 -31.98 6.92
CA ASN A 357 -2.56 -32.36 8.26
C ASN A 357 -3.71 -31.46 8.79
N GLN A 358 -4.17 -30.46 8.03
CA GLN A 358 -5.22 -29.55 8.47
C GLN A 358 -6.61 -30.12 8.18
N LYS A 359 -7.35 -30.47 9.25
CA LYS A 359 -8.74 -30.95 9.15
C LYS A 359 -9.78 -29.83 9.13
N THR A 360 -9.40 -28.67 9.68
CA THR A 360 -10.25 -27.49 9.76
C THR A 360 -9.52 -26.26 9.23
N ILE A 361 -10.23 -25.41 8.52
CA ILE A 361 -9.69 -24.22 7.88
C ILE A 361 -10.42 -23.00 8.42
N THR A 362 -9.67 -22.13 9.08
CA THR A 362 -10.21 -20.89 9.65
C THR A 362 -10.03 -19.69 8.72
N PHE A 363 -11.09 -18.92 8.52
CA PHE A 363 -11.09 -17.62 7.86
C PHE A 363 -11.57 -16.54 8.84
N ASN A 364 -11.01 -15.34 8.72
CA ASN A 364 -11.43 -14.18 9.49
C ASN A 364 -11.91 -13.12 8.51
N MET A 365 -13.16 -12.68 8.66
CA MET A 365 -13.79 -11.72 7.76
C MET A 365 -14.18 -10.45 8.55
N SER A 366 -13.65 -9.32 8.11
CA SER A 366 -13.84 -8.01 8.75
C SER A 366 -14.99 -7.20 8.15
N LEU A 367 -15.48 -7.60 6.96
CA LEU A 367 -16.58 -6.95 6.26
C LEU A 367 -17.88 -7.74 6.46
N PRO A 368 -19.05 -7.06 6.49
CA PRO A 368 -20.33 -7.74 6.58
C PRO A 368 -20.58 -8.63 5.36
N PHE A 369 -21.23 -9.76 5.59
CA PHE A 369 -21.61 -10.73 4.55
C PHE A 369 -22.89 -11.46 4.95
N HIS A 370 -23.58 -12.02 3.96
CA HIS A 370 -24.84 -12.74 4.11
C HIS A 370 -24.76 -14.15 3.50
N LEU A 371 -23.97 -14.31 2.44
CA LEU A 371 -23.74 -15.59 1.78
C LEU A 371 -22.25 -15.91 1.78
N VAL A 372 -21.92 -17.18 1.97
CA VAL A 372 -20.56 -17.67 1.80
C VAL A 372 -20.56 -18.91 0.91
N PHE A 373 -19.83 -18.82 -0.21
CA PHE A 373 -19.58 -19.93 -1.11
C PHE A 373 -18.13 -20.37 -1.02
N VAL A 374 -17.89 -21.67 -1.10
CA VAL A 374 -16.55 -22.24 -1.21
C VAL A 374 -16.39 -22.83 -2.61
N GLU A 375 -15.29 -22.49 -3.27
CA GLU A 375 -14.91 -23.02 -4.57
C GLU A 375 -13.61 -23.83 -4.46
N PHE A 376 -13.64 -25.05 -4.97
CA PHE A 376 -12.45 -25.87 -5.24
C PHE A 376 -12.78 -26.88 -6.34
N GLU A 377 -11.78 -27.23 -7.16
CA GLU A 377 -11.95 -28.17 -8.28
C GLU A 377 -13.11 -27.82 -9.22
N HIS A 378 -13.35 -26.52 -9.43
CA HIS A 378 -14.46 -25.97 -10.22
C HIS A 378 -15.86 -26.30 -9.68
N MET A 379 -15.96 -26.75 -8.43
CA MET A 379 -17.23 -26.98 -7.74
C MET A 379 -17.51 -25.89 -6.71
N TYR A 380 -18.79 -25.52 -6.61
CA TYR A 380 -19.28 -24.50 -5.68
C TYR A 380 -20.11 -25.13 -4.56
N TYR A 381 -19.91 -24.68 -3.33
CA TYR A 381 -20.65 -25.13 -2.15
C TYR A 381 -21.17 -23.94 -1.36
N LEU A 382 -22.47 -23.92 -1.08
CA LEU A 382 -23.07 -22.92 -0.20
C LEU A 382 -22.94 -23.36 1.26
N ILE A 383 -22.10 -22.67 2.03
CA ILE A 383 -21.80 -23.07 3.42
C ILE A 383 -22.45 -22.19 4.47
N VAL A 384 -22.79 -20.94 4.14
CA VAL A 384 -23.45 -20.00 5.05
C VAL A 384 -24.51 -19.22 4.29
N LEU A 385 -25.71 -19.20 4.85
CA LEU A 385 -26.84 -18.38 4.44
C LEU A 385 -27.43 -17.75 5.71
N GLN A 386 -27.31 -16.44 5.87
CA GLN A 386 -27.83 -15.72 7.03
C GLN A 386 -28.60 -14.47 6.61
N HIS A 387 -29.70 -14.19 7.32
CA HIS A 387 -30.55 -13.03 7.02
C HIS A 387 -30.01 -11.73 7.65
N TYR A 388 -29.43 -11.83 8.84
CA TYR A 388 -28.82 -10.72 9.55
C TYR A 388 -27.35 -11.02 9.81
N TYR A 389 -26.48 -10.06 9.51
CA TYR A 389 -25.08 -10.15 9.86
C TYR A 389 -24.88 -9.90 11.36
N THR A 390 -24.25 -10.86 12.04
CA THR A 390 -23.81 -10.71 13.43
C THR A 390 -22.31 -10.45 13.48
N SER A 391 -21.90 -9.28 13.97
CA SER A 391 -20.49 -8.96 14.21
C SER A 391 -19.88 -9.94 15.23
N SER A 392 -18.59 -10.24 15.08
CA SER A 392 -17.82 -10.99 16.08
C SER A 392 -18.27 -12.44 16.31
N ALA A 393 -19.07 -13.01 15.39
CA ALA A 393 -19.56 -14.37 15.49
C ALA A 393 -18.48 -15.41 15.18
N VAL A 394 -18.65 -16.61 15.73
CA VAL A 394 -17.87 -17.80 15.36
C VAL A 394 -18.81 -18.77 14.65
N ILE A 395 -18.57 -18.99 13.36
CA ILE A 395 -19.40 -19.81 12.48
C ILE A 395 -18.63 -21.07 12.15
N SER A 396 -19.07 -22.21 12.67
CA SER A 396 -18.50 -23.52 12.36
C SER A 396 -19.37 -24.24 11.34
N THR A 397 -18.80 -24.61 10.20
CA THR A 397 -19.50 -25.27 9.09
C THR A 397 -18.74 -26.49 8.59
N GLN A 398 -19.44 -27.35 7.88
CA GLN A 398 -18.88 -28.54 7.27
C GLN A 398 -19.36 -28.64 5.84
N ILE A 399 -18.42 -28.83 4.91
CA ILE A 399 -18.68 -29.07 3.49
C ILE A 399 -19.07 -30.52 3.30
N SER A 400 -20.22 -30.73 2.69
CA SER A 400 -20.75 -32.03 2.29
C SER A 400 -21.35 -31.97 0.87
N PRO A 401 -21.56 -33.12 0.21
CA PRO A 401 -22.15 -33.15 -1.13
C PRO A 401 -23.55 -32.52 -1.22
N SER A 402 -24.31 -32.50 -0.12
CA SER A 402 -25.65 -31.90 -0.05
C SER A 402 -25.67 -30.37 -0.14
N GLN A 403 -24.53 -29.72 0.05
CA GLN A 403 -24.38 -28.25 -0.04
C GLN A 403 -23.86 -27.80 -1.41
N ARG A 404 -23.59 -28.74 -2.33
CA ARG A 404 -23.06 -28.44 -3.65
C ARG A 404 -24.10 -27.68 -4.47
N CYS A 405 -23.69 -26.60 -5.10
CA CYS A 405 -24.44 -25.90 -6.13
C CYS A 405 -24.05 -26.48 -7.50
N PRO A 406 -24.84 -27.38 -8.10
CA PRO A 406 -24.54 -27.95 -9.42
C PRO A 406 -24.59 -26.91 -10.53
N HIS A 407 -23.92 -27.22 -11.64
CA HIS A 407 -24.05 -26.45 -12.87
C HIS A 407 -25.43 -26.66 -13.50
N ILE A 408 -25.95 -25.66 -14.19
CA ILE A 408 -27.28 -25.74 -14.84
C ILE A 408 -27.40 -26.92 -15.82
N GLN A 409 -26.29 -27.33 -16.43
CA GLN A 409 -26.22 -28.51 -17.31
C GLN A 409 -26.56 -29.83 -16.59
N GLU A 410 -26.32 -29.92 -15.28
CA GLU A 410 -26.60 -31.11 -14.48
C GLU A 410 -28.08 -31.19 -14.07
N VAL A 411 -28.83 -30.09 -14.18
CA VAL A 411 -30.17 -29.96 -13.59
C VAL A 411 -31.25 -29.66 -14.61
N LEU A 412 -30.90 -29.10 -15.76
CA LEU A 412 -31.83 -28.74 -16.82
C LEU A 412 -31.72 -29.74 -17.98
N ASP A 413 -32.87 -30.10 -18.58
CA ASP A 413 -32.91 -31.00 -19.74
C ASP A 413 -31.96 -30.54 -20.86
N GLU A 414 -31.30 -31.49 -21.54
CA GLU A 414 -30.26 -31.23 -22.56
C GLU A 414 -30.70 -30.20 -23.62
N VAL A 415 -31.95 -30.28 -24.10
CA VAL A 415 -32.50 -29.36 -25.11
C VAL A 415 -32.57 -27.91 -24.62
N LYS A 416 -32.84 -27.71 -23.32
CA LYS A 416 -33.03 -26.37 -22.73
C LYS A 416 -31.72 -25.71 -22.34
N VAL A 417 -30.65 -26.49 -22.17
CA VAL A 417 -29.29 -26.00 -21.86
C VAL A 417 -28.73 -25.17 -23.03
N GLU A 418 -29.01 -25.55 -24.27
CA GLU A 418 -28.51 -24.85 -25.46
C GLU A 418 -29.20 -23.51 -25.72
N TYR A 419 -30.31 -23.22 -25.03
CA TYR A 419 -31.01 -21.96 -25.23
C TYR A 419 -30.16 -20.75 -24.84
N PRO A 420 -30.36 -19.59 -25.52
CA PRO A 420 -29.77 -18.33 -25.10
C PRO A 420 -30.16 -17.98 -23.66
N HIS A 421 -29.28 -17.29 -22.94
CA HIS A 421 -29.42 -17.01 -21.50
C HIS A 421 -30.80 -16.44 -21.11
N LEU A 422 -31.32 -15.43 -21.83
CA LEU A 422 -32.64 -14.82 -21.56
C LEU A 422 -33.79 -15.82 -21.62
N ARG A 423 -33.65 -16.88 -22.41
CA ARG A 423 -34.65 -17.96 -22.50
C ARG A 423 -34.45 -18.99 -21.38
N ARG A 424 -33.21 -19.29 -20.98
CA ARG A 424 -32.93 -20.20 -19.85
C ARG A 424 -33.42 -19.66 -18.52
N VAL A 425 -33.27 -18.37 -18.26
CA VAL A 425 -33.71 -17.72 -16.99
C VAL A 425 -35.19 -17.98 -16.70
N LYS A 426 -36.03 -18.10 -17.74
CA LYS A 426 -37.47 -18.42 -17.58
C LYS A 426 -37.74 -19.78 -16.92
N TYR A 427 -36.78 -20.70 -16.98
CA TYR A 427 -36.90 -22.05 -16.43
C TYR A 427 -36.24 -22.21 -15.05
N TYR A 428 -35.62 -21.15 -14.51
CA TYR A 428 -34.92 -21.25 -13.22
C TYR A 428 -35.86 -21.59 -12.06
N HIS A 429 -37.06 -21.00 -12.02
CA HIS A 429 -38.06 -21.36 -11.02
C HIS A 429 -38.48 -22.83 -11.15
N THR A 430 -38.60 -23.34 -12.38
CA THR A 430 -38.95 -24.74 -12.65
C THR A 430 -37.92 -25.71 -12.08
N ILE A 431 -36.64 -25.37 -12.12
CA ILE A 431 -35.57 -26.17 -11.49
C ILE A 431 -35.83 -26.33 -9.98
N CYS A 432 -36.07 -25.23 -9.28
CA CYS A 432 -36.33 -25.25 -7.83
C CYS A 432 -37.64 -25.96 -7.47
N GLN A 433 -38.63 -25.97 -8.37
CA GLN A 433 -39.89 -26.69 -8.18
C GLN A 433 -39.75 -28.20 -8.34
N HIS A 434 -38.95 -28.67 -9.30
CA HIS A 434 -38.77 -30.11 -9.55
C HIS A 434 -37.80 -30.77 -8.56
N ARG A 435 -36.78 -30.03 -8.12
CA ARG A 435 -35.76 -30.54 -7.20
C ARG A 435 -35.92 -29.94 -5.81
N SER A 436 -36.64 -30.67 -4.96
CA SER A 436 -36.89 -30.22 -3.59
C SER A 436 -35.65 -30.20 -2.70
N ASP A 437 -34.63 -30.98 -3.06
CA ASP A 437 -33.35 -31.14 -2.38
C ASP A 437 -32.31 -30.07 -2.75
N LEU A 438 -32.56 -29.31 -3.81
CA LEU A 438 -31.63 -28.33 -4.35
C LEU A 438 -31.71 -27.02 -3.56
N THR A 439 -30.58 -26.60 -3.00
CA THR A 439 -30.46 -25.31 -2.28
C THR A 439 -29.98 -24.18 -3.18
N CYS A 440 -29.09 -24.49 -4.13
CA CYS A 440 -28.47 -23.53 -5.04
C CYS A 440 -28.06 -24.18 -6.35
N PHE A 441 -27.84 -23.39 -7.40
CA PHE A 441 -27.26 -23.81 -8.68
C PHE A 441 -26.63 -22.60 -9.39
N HIS A 442 -25.86 -22.83 -10.46
CA HIS A 442 -25.24 -21.74 -11.24
C HIS A 442 -25.34 -21.94 -12.76
N ASP A 443 -25.40 -20.84 -13.52
CA ASP A 443 -25.53 -20.84 -14.99
C ASP A 443 -24.36 -20.09 -15.65
N ASN A 444 -23.58 -20.83 -16.46
CA ASN A 444 -22.62 -20.35 -17.45
C ASN A 444 -21.83 -19.09 -17.05
N TYR A 445 -21.23 -19.12 -15.87
CA TYR A 445 -20.33 -18.06 -15.39
C TYR A 445 -20.96 -16.66 -15.23
N ILE A 446 -22.29 -16.54 -15.15
CA ILE A 446 -22.98 -15.24 -14.97
C ILE A 446 -23.77 -15.21 -13.67
N PHE A 447 -24.65 -16.19 -13.44
CA PHE A 447 -25.59 -16.17 -12.33
C PHE A 447 -25.35 -17.30 -11.34
N MET A 448 -25.41 -16.95 -10.06
CA MET A 448 -25.56 -17.87 -8.96
C MET A 448 -26.99 -17.73 -8.43
N CYS A 449 -27.68 -18.85 -8.25
CA CYS A 449 -29.09 -18.92 -7.89
C CYS A 449 -29.29 -19.68 -6.59
N LEU A 450 -30.20 -19.19 -5.76
CA LEU A 450 -30.67 -19.82 -4.53
C LEU A 450 -32.12 -20.25 -4.72
N CYS A 451 -32.48 -21.46 -4.31
CA CYS A 451 -33.86 -21.91 -4.29
C CYS A 451 -34.49 -21.55 -2.93
N THR A 452 -35.59 -20.79 -2.96
CA THR A 452 -36.33 -20.41 -1.75
C THR A 452 -37.22 -21.55 -1.25
N GLU A 453 -37.72 -21.42 -0.01
CA GLU A 453 -38.71 -22.35 0.55
C GLU A 453 -39.99 -22.41 -0.31
N GLU A 454 -40.37 -21.28 -0.90
CA GLU A 454 -41.49 -21.16 -1.84
C GLU A 454 -41.18 -21.75 -3.23
N ARG A 455 -40.02 -22.42 -3.40
CA ARG A 455 -39.58 -23.04 -4.65
C ARG A 455 -39.37 -22.07 -5.80
N HIS A 456 -39.01 -20.82 -5.49
CA HIS A 456 -38.61 -19.84 -6.49
C HIS A 456 -37.09 -19.74 -6.55
N ALA A 457 -36.52 -19.55 -7.74
CA ALA A 457 -35.12 -19.21 -7.90
C ALA A 457 -34.92 -17.71 -7.64
N ASN A 458 -34.00 -17.38 -6.74
CA ASN A 458 -33.50 -16.04 -6.50
C ASN A 458 -32.04 -15.97 -6.95
N CYS A 459 -31.77 -15.22 -8.01
CA CYS A 459 -30.48 -15.21 -8.69
C CYS A 459 -29.82 -13.84 -8.66
N PHE A 460 -28.50 -13.85 -8.57
CA PHE A 460 -27.67 -12.64 -8.58
C PHE A 460 -26.42 -12.87 -9.42
N HIS A 461 -25.85 -11.77 -9.91
CA HIS A 461 -24.62 -11.82 -10.69
C HIS A 461 -23.46 -12.29 -9.79
N PHE A 462 -22.70 -13.29 -10.24
CA PHE A 462 -21.56 -13.82 -9.51
C PHE A 462 -20.34 -13.79 -10.41
N ASN A 463 -19.20 -13.31 -9.90
CA ASN A 463 -17.97 -13.29 -10.66
C ASN A 463 -17.21 -14.61 -10.46
N PHE A 464 -17.21 -15.44 -11.51
CA PHE A 464 -16.54 -16.74 -11.55
C PHE A 464 -15.08 -16.68 -12.01
N ASN A 465 -14.58 -15.53 -12.51
CA ASN A 465 -13.26 -15.39 -13.13
C ASN A 465 -12.23 -14.67 -12.24
N MET A 466 -12.07 -15.08 -10.97
CA MET A 466 -11.15 -14.43 -10.02
C MET A 466 -9.80 -15.13 -9.84
#